data_AF-A0A2X3JPT7-F1
#
_entry.id   AF-A0A2X3JPT7-F1
#
_cell.length_a   1.000
_cell.length_b   1.000
_cell.length_c   1.000
_cell.angle_alpha   90.00
_cell.angle_beta   90.00
_cell.angle_gamma   90.00
#
_symmetry.space_group_name_H-M   'P 1'
#
loop_
_entity.id
_entity.type
_entity.pdbx_description
1 polymer ?
#
loop_
_entity_poly.entity_id
_entity_poly.type
_entity_poly.pdbx_seq_one_letter_code
_entity_poly.pdbx_strand_id
1 'polypeptide(L)'
;MSKKCHSAASPRSASVAITTILHRLQIQLYEALGERAHLCFSATDCLEVLPVGCNKGAALTVLTQHLGLSLRDCMAFGDAMNDREMLGSVGSGFIMGNAMPQLRAELPHLPVIGHCRNQAVSHYLTHWLDYPHLPYSPE
;
A
#
# COMPACT_ATOMS: atom_id res chain seq x y z
N MET A 1 18.17 28.71 39.02
CA MET A 1 17.75 28.60 37.60
C MET A 1 18.04 27.19 37.10
N SER A 2 17.12 26.24 37.31
CA SER A 2 17.26 24.88 36.77
C SER A 2 16.87 24.88 35.30
N LYS A 3 17.84 24.60 34.43
CA LYS A 3 17.60 24.28 33.02
C LYS A 3 16.75 23.01 32.96
N LYS A 4 15.46 23.13 32.63
CA LYS A 4 14.64 21.97 32.24
C LYS A 4 15.18 21.43 30.92
N CYS A 5 15.94 20.33 30.99
CA CYS A 5 16.18 19.49 29.83
C CYS A 5 14.84 19.06 29.24
N HIS A 6 14.53 19.56 28.04
CA HIS A 6 13.48 18.98 27.23
C HIS A 6 14.02 17.65 26.70
N SER A 7 13.55 16.56 27.28
CA SER A 7 13.72 15.21 26.75
C SER A 7 13.09 15.17 25.36
N ALA A 8 13.92 15.08 24.31
CA ALA A 8 13.43 14.82 22.96
C ALA A 8 12.83 13.41 22.94
N ALA A 9 11.59 13.29 22.47
CA ALA A 9 10.92 12.00 22.35
C ALA A 9 11.74 11.06 21.44
N SER A 10 11.84 9.79 21.81
CA SER A 10 12.46 8.74 21.00
C SER A 10 11.81 8.65 19.61
N PRO A 11 12.55 8.31 18.54
CA PRO A 11 12.01 8.20 17.18
C PRO A 11 10.77 7.30 17.09
N ARG A 12 10.73 6.21 17.89
CA ARG A 12 9.56 5.31 17.95
C ARG A 12 8.34 5.96 18.61
N SER A 13 8.55 6.73 19.68
CA SER A 13 7.45 7.44 20.35
C SER A 13 6.89 8.59 19.52
N ALA A 14 7.74 9.27 18.73
CA ALA A 14 7.30 10.31 17.80
C ALA A 14 6.46 9.74 16.64
N SER A 15 6.88 8.61 16.07
CA SER A 15 6.15 7.92 15.00
C SER A 15 4.76 7.43 15.44
N VAL A 16 4.64 6.87 16.65
CA VAL A 16 3.34 6.46 17.22
C VAL A 16 2.42 7.66 17.45
N ALA A 17 2.96 8.78 17.94
CA ALA A 17 2.19 10.00 18.13
C ALA A 17 1.65 10.57 16.81
N ILE A 18 2.49 10.61 15.76
CA ILE A 18 2.09 11.07 14.42
C ILE A 18 0.99 10.17 13.84
N THR A 19 1.17 8.85 13.91
CA THR A 19 0.19 7.87 13.41
C THR A 19 -1.18 8.08 14.07
N THR A 20 -1.19 8.31 15.39
CA THR A 20 -2.42 8.58 16.15
C THR A 20 -3.11 9.88 15.71
N ILE A 21 -2.33 10.94 15.47
CA ILE A 21 -2.84 12.22 14.98
C ILE A 21 -3.45 12.06 13.59
N LEU A 22 -2.78 11.34 12.69
CA LEU A 22 -3.27 11.15 11.32
C LEU A 22 -4.52 10.28 11.26
N HIS A 23 -4.64 9.24 12.09
CA HIS A 23 -5.89 8.48 12.18
C HIS A 23 -7.04 9.36 12.69
N ARG A 24 -6.80 10.22 13.68
CA ARG A 24 -7.80 11.18 14.13
C ARG A 24 -8.19 12.17 13.03
N LEU A 25 -7.21 12.68 12.29
CA LEU A 25 -7.44 13.57 11.15
C LEU A 25 -8.24 12.87 10.05
N GLN A 26 -7.95 11.59 9.76
CA GLN A 26 -8.69 10.81 8.77
C GLN A 26 -10.18 10.73 9.13
N ILE A 27 -10.51 10.45 10.40
CA ILE A 27 -11.91 10.43 10.88
C ILE A 27 -12.58 11.79 10.66
N GLN A 28 -11.91 12.88 11.05
CA GLN A 28 -12.44 14.24 10.89
C GLN A 28 -12.64 14.61 9.41
N LEU A 29 -11.72 14.22 8.53
CA LEU A 29 -11.84 14.44 7.09
C LEU A 29 -12.96 13.59 6.49
N TYR A 30 -13.15 12.34 6.93
CA TYR A 30 -14.28 11.52 6.53
C TYR A 30 -15.61 12.16 6.92
N GLU A 31 -15.74 12.68 8.14
CA GLU A 31 -16.94 13.38 8.60
C GLU A 31 -17.21 14.67 7.80
N ALA A 32 -16.15 15.43 7.49
CA ALA A 32 -16.29 16.71 6.79
C ALA A 32 -16.49 16.58 5.27
N LEU A 33 -15.82 15.62 4.63
CA LEU A 33 -15.79 15.47 3.18
C LEU A 33 -16.73 14.37 2.69
N GLY A 34 -16.97 13.33 3.50
CA GLY A 34 -17.73 12.15 3.09
C GLY A 34 -17.14 11.54 1.82
N GLU A 35 -18.02 11.23 0.86
CA GLU A 35 -17.64 10.66 -0.44
C GLU A 35 -17.07 11.68 -1.43
N ARG A 36 -16.81 12.93 -1.02
CA ARG A 36 -16.26 13.99 -1.91
C ARG A 36 -14.75 13.94 -2.07
N ALA A 37 -14.07 13.06 -1.34
CA ALA A 37 -12.64 12.82 -1.46
C ALA A 37 -12.33 11.34 -1.21
N HIS A 38 -11.25 10.87 -1.82
CA HIS A 38 -10.65 9.59 -1.49
C HIS A 38 -9.52 9.81 -0.47
N LEU A 39 -9.61 9.13 0.67
CA LEU A 39 -8.65 9.24 1.76
C LEU A 39 -7.88 7.93 1.90
N CYS A 40 -6.56 7.97 1.85
CA CYS A 40 -5.75 6.76 1.89
C CYS A 40 -4.38 7.00 2.53
N PHE A 41 -3.83 5.99 3.21
CA PHE A 41 -2.46 6.03 3.71
C PHE A 41 -1.48 5.44 2.70
N SER A 42 -0.40 6.17 2.39
CA SER A 42 0.74 5.63 1.61
C SER A 42 1.93 5.24 2.48
N ALA A 43 1.94 5.71 3.73
CA ALA A 43 2.85 5.29 4.79
C ALA A 43 2.16 5.51 6.14
N THR A 44 2.73 4.99 7.23
CA THR A 44 2.19 5.17 8.60
C THR A 44 2.07 6.65 9.02
N ASP A 45 2.87 7.52 8.41
CA ASP A 45 2.97 8.95 8.68
C ASP A 45 2.55 9.82 7.48
N CYS A 46 1.86 9.23 6.49
CA CYS A 46 1.40 9.95 5.29
C CYS A 46 -0.05 9.61 4.94
N LEU A 47 -0.95 10.57 5.21
CA LEU A 47 -2.35 10.52 4.79
C LEU A 47 -2.54 11.36 3.53
N GLU A 48 -3.04 10.74 2.47
CA GLU A 48 -3.34 11.37 1.18
C GLU A 48 -4.83 11.73 1.10
N VAL A 49 -5.11 12.90 0.52
CA VAL A 49 -6.46 13.39 0.21
C VAL A 49 -6.51 13.62 -1.29
N LEU A 50 -7.26 12.77 -1.99
CA LEU A 50 -7.31 12.74 -3.45
C LEU A 50 -8.74 13.04 -3.94
N PRO A 51 -8.91 13.56 -5.16
CA PRO A 51 -10.22 13.62 -5.79
C PRO A 51 -10.89 12.25 -5.85
N VAL A 52 -12.21 12.22 -5.86
CA VAL A 52 -12.99 10.98 -6.00
C VAL A 52 -12.59 10.25 -7.28
N GLY A 53 -12.34 8.95 -7.16
CA GLY A 53 -11.92 8.11 -8.29
C GLY A 53 -10.43 8.20 -8.64
N CYS A 54 -9.65 9.08 -8.01
CA CYS A 54 -8.19 9.11 -8.18
C CYS A 54 -7.51 8.12 -7.24
N ASN A 55 -7.09 6.97 -7.79
CA ASN A 55 -6.24 5.98 -7.13
C ASN A 55 -5.40 5.23 -8.17
N LYS A 56 -4.46 4.39 -7.69
CA LYS A 56 -3.55 3.63 -8.57
C LYS A 56 -4.29 2.67 -9.50
N GLY A 57 -5.37 2.04 -9.05
CA GLY A 57 -6.19 1.13 -9.88
C GLY A 57 -6.91 1.84 -11.03
N ALA A 58 -7.48 3.01 -10.76
CA ALA A 58 -8.11 3.84 -11.78
C ALA A 58 -7.09 4.34 -12.81
N ALA A 59 -5.91 4.78 -12.36
CA ALA A 59 -4.82 5.18 -13.25
C ALA A 59 -4.34 4.01 -14.13
N LEU A 60 -4.18 2.82 -13.55
CA LEU A 60 -3.79 1.62 -14.28
C LEU A 60 -4.86 1.23 -15.32
N THR A 61 -6.14 1.38 -15.00
CA THR A 61 -7.26 1.12 -15.93
C THR A 61 -7.13 1.98 -17.19
N VAL A 62 -6.87 3.29 -17.02
CA VAL A 62 -6.67 4.21 -18.14
C VAL A 62 -5.46 3.81 -18.97
N LEU A 63 -4.35 3.45 -18.32
CA LEU A 63 -3.13 2.99 -19.01
C LEU A 63 -3.40 1.72 -19.83
N THR A 64 -4.04 0.70 -19.24
CA THR A 64 -4.31 -0.56 -19.94
C THR A 64 -5.21 -0.36 -21.15
N GLN A 65 -6.23 0.49 -21.04
CA GLN A 65 -7.09 0.83 -22.17
C GLN A 65 -6.30 1.48 -23.32
N HIS A 66 -5.36 2.36 -22.99
CA HIS A 66 -4.51 3.00 -24.00
C HIS A 66 -3.57 2.02 -24.71
N LEU A 67 -3.18 0.94 -24.01
CA LEU A 67 -2.32 -0.11 -24.54
C LEU A 67 -3.09 -1.25 -25.24
N GLY A 68 -4.43 -1.21 -25.25
CA GLY A 68 -5.25 -2.30 -25.77
C GLY A 68 -5.19 -3.57 -24.92
N LEU A 69 -4.86 -3.44 -23.63
CA LEU A 69 -4.80 -4.51 -22.64
C LEU A 69 -5.97 -4.40 -21.66
N SER A 70 -6.21 -5.48 -20.92
CA SER A 70 -7.11 -5.50 -19.77
C SER A 70 -6.34 -5.52 -18.45
N LEU A 71 -7.00 -5.17 -17.35
CA LEU A 71 -6.42 -5.38 -16.01
C LEU A 71 -6.12 -6.85 -15.72
N ARG A 72 -6.80 -7.80 -16.39
CA ARG A 72 -6.53 -9.24 -16.25
C ARG A 72 -5.17 -9.64 -16.82
N ASP A 73 -4.63 -8.85 -17.75
CA ASP A 73 -3.30 -9.06 -18.33
C ASP A 73 -2.19 -8.46 -17.43
N CYS A 74 -2.55 -7.81 -16.33
CA CYS A 74 -1.62 -7.11 -15.47
C CYS A 74 -1.21 -7.95 -14.25
N MET A 75 0.06 -7.78 -13.88
CA MET A 75 0.63 -8.20 -12.61
C MET A 75 1.01 -6.95 -11.81
N ALA A 76 0.65 -6.89 -10.52
CA ALA A 76 0.98 -5.76 -9.65
C ALA A 76 1.48 -6.23 -8.28
N PHE A 77 2.36 -5.40 -7.70
CA PHE A 77 2.98 -5.61 -6.40
C PHE A 77 2.79 -4.36 -5.55
N GLY A 78 2.50 -4.52 -4.26
CA GLY A 78 2.23 -3.37 -3.38
C GLY A 78 2.29 -3.70 -1.90
N ASP A 79 2.40 -2.67 -1.08
CA ASP A 79 2.68 -2.79 0.34
C ASP A 79 1.94 -1.77 1.24
N ALA A 80 1.33 -0.75 0.66
CA ALA A 80 0.59 0.28 1.39
C ALA A 80 -0.89 0.34 1.00
N MET A 81 -1.70 1.06 1.78
CA MET A 81 -3.14 1.16 1.50
C MET A 81 -3.43 1.79 0.13
N ASN A 82 -2.57 2.67 -0.39
CA ASN A 82 -2.78 3.28 -1.70
C ASN A 82 -2.59 2.31 -2.88
N ASP A 83 -2.11 1.08 -2.63
CA ASP A 83 -2.05 -0.01 -3.61
C ASP A 83 -3.32 -0.84 -3.67
N ARG A 84 -4.22 -0.71 -2.68
CA ARG A 84 -5.35 -1.60 -2.45
C ARG A 84 -6.25 -1.77 -3.68
N GLU A 85 -6.70 -0.67 -4.30
CA GLU A 85 -7.54 -0.72 -5.50
C GLU A 85 -6.80 -1.36 -6.69
N MET A 86 -5.51 -1.08 -6.86
CA MET A 86 -4.70 -1.66 -7.93
C MET A 86 -4.56 -3.17 -7.75
N LEU A 87 -4.12 -3.62 -6.57
CA LEU A 87 -3.89 -5.03 -6.28
C LEU A 87 -5.17 -5.87 -6.36
N GLY A 88 -6.30 -5.33 -5.90
CA GLY A 88 -7.59 -6.02 -5.98
C GLY A 88 -8.19 -6.09 -7.38
N SER A 89 -7.72 -5.28 -8.33
CA SER A 89 -8.32 -5.17 -9.67
C SER A 89 -7.55 -5.93 -10.76
N VAL A 90 -6.25 -6.18 -10.57
CA VAL A 90 -5.41 -6.84 -11.58
C VAL A 90 -5.64 -8.36 -11.64
N GLY A 91 -5.20 -8.99 -12.73
CA GLY A 91 -5.23 -10.44 -12.89
C GLY A 91 -4.33 -11.18 -11.90
N SER A 92 -3.19 -10.59 -11.53
CA SER A 92 -2.25 -11.16 -10.57
C SER A 92 -1.71 -10.10 -9.60
N GLY A 93 -2.31 -10.01 -8.42
CA GLY A 93 -1.90 -9.09 -7.36
C GLY A 93 -1.07 -9.79 -6.27
N PHE A 94 0.02 -9.15 -5.83
CA PHE A 94 0.93 -9.68 -4.80
C PHE A 94 1.17 -8.65 -3.70
N ILE A 95 1.02 -9.10 -2.45
CA ILE A 95 1.28 -8.28 -1.27
C ILE A 95 2.72 -8.48 -0.82
N MET A 96 3.47 -7.41 -0.59
CA MET A 96 4.86 -7.50 -0.11
C MET A 96 4.95 -8.01 1.33
N GLY A 97 6.05 -8.68 1.67
CA GLY A 97 6.34 -9.18 3.02
C GLY A 97 6.31 -8.10 4.11
N ASN A 98 6.65 -6.86 3.76
CA ASN A 98 6.63 -5.69 4.65
C ASN A 98 5.34 -4.86 4.58
N ALA A 99 4.30 -5.38 3.93
CA ALA A 99 3.06 -4.63 3.74
C ALA A 99 2.37 -4.26 5.05
N MET A 100 1.68 -3.12 5.03
CA MET A 100 0.82 -2.66 6.11
C MET A 100 -0.18 -3.75 6.50
N PRO A 101 -0.38 -4.03 7.80
CA PRO A 101 -1.35 -5.02 8.27
C PRO A 101 -2.77 -4.78 7.73
N GLN A 102 -3.16 -3.53 7.57
CA GLN A 102 -4.47 -3.13 7.02
C GLN A 102 -4.65 -3.61 5.58
N LEU A 103 -3.63 -3.47 4.73
CA LEU A 103 -3.69 -3.92 3.33
C LEU A 103 -3.90 -5.44 3.25
N ARG A 104 -3.16 -6.20 4.07
CA ARG A 104 -3.29 -7.65 4.19
C ARG A 104 -4.68 -8.06 4.65
N ALA A 105 -5.27 -7.32 5.58
CA ALA A 105 -6.61 -7.58 6.09
C ALA A 105 -7.70 -7.29 5.04
N GLU A 106 -7.52 -6.30 4.18
CA GLU A 106 -8.48 -5.97 3.11
C GLU A 106 -8.39 -6.90 1.89
N LEU A 107 -7.22 -7.49 1.63
CA LEU A 107 -6.98 -8.38 0.50
C LEU A 107 -6.47 -9.75 0.95
N PRO A 108 -7.18 -10.48 1.84
CA PRO A 108 -6.68 -11.71 2.46
C PRO A 108 -6.55 -12.89 1.49
N HIS A 109 -7.13 -12.76 0.29
CA HIS A 109 -7.08 -13.76 -0.77
C HIS A 109 -5.83 -13.63 -1.65
N LEU A 110 -5.08 -12.51 -1.57
CA LEU A 110 -3.88 -12.32 -2.36
C LEU A 110 -2.67 -12.98 -1.70
N PRO A 111 -1.78 -13.62 -2.49
CA PRO A 111 -0.55 -14.18 -1.98
C PRO A 111 0.39 -13.09 -1.44
N VAL A 112 1.15 -13.47 -0.42
CA VAL A 112 2.18 -12.63 0.20
C VAL A 112 3.53 -13.14 -0.26
N ILE A 113 4.36 -12.26 -0.83
CA ILE A 113 5.74 -12.56 -1.21
C ILE A 113 6.74 -12.06 -0.16
N GLY A 114 8.03 -12.14 -0.45
CA GLY A 114 9.10 -11.72 0.47
C GLY A 114 9.13 -10.21 0.75
N HIS A 115 10.01 -9.80 1.65
CA HIS A 115 10.23 -8.38 1.98
C HIS A 115 10.90 -7.64 0.81
N CYS A 116 10.51 -6.39 0.55
CA CYS A 116 11.16 -5.54 -0.45
C CYS A 116 12.69 -5.41 -0.30
N ARG A 117 13.23 -5.46 0.93
CA ARG A 117 14.67 -5.41 1.21
C ARG A 117 15.43 -6.63 0.69
N ASN A 118 14.74 -7.74 0.46
CA ASN A 118 15.29 -8.98 -0.07
C ASN A 118 14.99 -9.12 -1.57
N GLN A 119 14.72 -8.00 -2.28
CA GLN A 119 14.45 -8.00 -3.73
C GLN A 119 13.30 -8.93 -4.15
N ALA A 120 12.29 -9.10 -3.29
CA ALA A 120 11.27 -10.11 -3.48
C ALA A 120 10.49 -10.00 -4.79
N VAL A 121 10.24 -8.79 -5.32
CA VAL A 121 9.62 -8.61 -6.64
C VAL A 121 10.50 -9.23 -7.73
N SER A 122 11.81 -8.97 -7.70
CA SER A 122 12.76 -9.54 -8.66
C SER A 122 12.79 -11.07 -8.55
N HIS A 123 12.93 -11.62 -7.34
CA HIS A 123 12.92 -13.08 -7.14
C HIS A 123 11.62 -13.73 -7.62
N TYR A 124 10.48 -13.09 -7.35
CA TYR A 124 9.17 -13.56 -7.82
C TYR A 124 9.08 -13.55 -9.34
N LEU A 125 9.48 -12.45 -9.99
CA LEU A 125 9.44 -12.32 -11.45
C LEU A 125 10.36 -13.33 -12.13
N THR A 126 11.59 -13.53 -11.64
CA THR A 126 12.51 -14.54 -12.16
C THR A 126 11.91 -15.94 -12.05
N HIS A 127 11.37 -16.30 -10.88
CA HIS A 127 10.67 -17.58 -10.70
C HIS A 127 9.49 -17.74 -11.65
N TRP A 128 8.66 -16.69 -11.81
CA TRP A 128 7.50 -16.73 -12.69
C TRP A 128 7.89 -16.88 -14.17
N LEU A 129 8.99 -16.26 -14.60
CA LEU A 129 9.50 -16.39 -15.97
C LEU A 129 10.11 -17.77 -16.25
N ASP A 130 10.91 -18.29 -15.31
CA ASP A 130 11.65 -19.54 -15.52
C ASP A 130 10.80 -20.79 -15.20
N TYR A 131 9.94 -20.69 -14.18
CA TYR A 131 9.20 -21.82 -13.59
C TYR A 131 7.72 -21.48 -13.27
N PRO A 132 6.92 -20.99 -14.23
CA PRO A 132 5.56 -20.47 -13.97
C PRO A 132 4.57 -21.48 -13.38
N HIS A 133 4.86 -22.78 -13.50
CA HIS A 133 4.02 -23.89 -13.04
C HIS A 133 4.41 -24.40 -11.64
N LEU A 134 5.52 -23.93 -11.08
CA LEU A 134 5.99 -24.32 -9.75
C LEU A 134 5.51 -23.32 -8.69
N PRO A 135 5.18 -23.79 -7.48
CA PRO A 135 4.85 -22.88 -6.38
C PRO A 135 6.05 -22.00 -6.04
N TYR A 136 5.80 -20.71 -5.85
CA TYR A 136 6.79 -19.78 -5.34
C TYR A 136 6.87 -19.87 -3.80
N SER A 137 8.08 -19.96 -3.25
CA SER A 137 8.32 -19.84 -1.81
C SER A 137 9.14 -18.58 -1.55
N PRO A 138 8.62 -17.60 -0.79
CA PRO A 138 9.43 -16.50 -0.30
C PRO A 138 10.46 -17.03 0.71
N GLU A 139 11.72 -16.65 0.55
CA GLU A 139 12.79 -16.87 1.56
C GLU A 139 12.48 -16.17 2.89
#